data_AF-A0AAW0A2D4-F1
#
_entry.id   AF-A0AAW0A2D4-F1
#
_cell.length_a   1.000
_cell.length_b   1.000
_cell.length_c   1.000
_cell.angle_alpha   90.00
_cell.angle_beta   90.00
_cell.angle_gamma   90.00
#
_symmetry.space_group_name_H-M   'P 1'
#
loop_
_entity.id
_entity.type
_entity.pdbx_description
1 polymer ?
#
loop_
_entity_poly.entity_id
_entity_poly.type
_entity_poly.pdbx_seq_one_letter_code
_entity_poly.pdbx_strand_id
1 'polypeptide(L)'
;MAAPPFFIPLLPQPLAGFPVTAYSIAYDIFTLANELDLPQGWNSPRANIYRQLKRLLLIGGFTRNQYSVWVNPNVTVLLAWNVLWSLETAPPPNKLSSTVKGLHISRMDQFALMDVTADVQIGGANVPNIRGPVPRDLVPQPLALQPPAGPIPPNAAFARPVHTRPSPAANDRNNYYQ
;
A
#
# COMPACT_ATOMS: atom_id res chain seq x y z
N MET A 1 20.29 -26.76 10.39
CA MET A 1 19.43 -25.67 10.89
C MET A 1 18.02 -26.21 11.00
N ALA A 2 17.48 -26.35 12.21
CA ALA A 2 16.10 -26.79 12.41
C ALA A 2 15.14 -25.63 12.09
N ALA A 3 14.02 -25.92 11.42
CA ALA A 3 12.95 -24.94 11.23
C ALA A 3 12.41 -24.51 12.61
N PRO A 4 12.18 -23.22 12.86
CA PRO A 4 11.60 -22.78 14.12
C PRO A 4 10.22 -23.42 14.32
N PRO A 5 9.85 -23.81 15.55
CA PRO A 5 8.55 -24.41 15.82
C PRO A 5 7.44 -23.43 15.49
N PHE A 6 6.53 -23.83 14.60
CA PHE A 6 5.28 -23.12 14.38
C PHE A 6 4.40 -23.37 15.60
N PHE A 7 4.30 -22.37 16.48
CA PHE A 7 3.27 -22.36 17.51
C PHE A 7 1.93 -22.13 16.80
N ILE A 8 1.02 -23.10 16.87
CA ILE A 8 -0.38 -22.91 16.46
C ILE A 8 -1.13 -22.50 17.73
N PRO A 9 -1.35 -21.19 17.99
CA PRO A 9 -2.24 -20.79 19.07
C PRO A 9 -3.64 -21.38 18.82
N LEU A 10 -4.39 -21.67 19.88
CA LEU A 10 -5.78 -22.10 19.80
C LEU A 10 -6.52 -21.17 18.82
N LEU A 11 -6.88 -21.70 17.66
CA LEU A 11 -7.44 -20.92 16.56
C LEU A 11 -8.70 -20.20 17.03
N PRO A 12 -8.94 -18.94 16.63
CA PRO A 12 -10.26 -18.37 16.73
C PRO A 12 -11.22 -19.28 15.95
N GLN A 13 -12.08 -19.99 16.68
CA GLN A 13 -13.05 -20.95 16.15
C GLN A 13 -13.91 -20.44 14.96
N PRO A 14 -14.22 -19.14 14.76
CA PRO A 14 -15.02 -18.73 13.60
C PRO A 14 -14.28 -18.76 12.24
N LEU A 15 -12.95 -18.95 12.18
CA LEU A 15 -12.21 -18.81 10.92
C LEU A 15 -12.20 -20.06 10.02
N ALA A 16 -12.57 -21.23 10.55
CA ALA A 16 -12.51 -22.51 9.83
C ALA A 16 -13.57 -22.67 8.73
N GLY A 17 -14.69 -21.94 8.82
CA GLY A 17 -15.80 -22.02 7.86
C GLY A 17 -15.68 -21.09 6.64
N PHE A 18 -14.62 -20.28 6.57
CA PHE A 18 -14.45 -19.32 5.47
C PHE A 18 -13.91 -20.03 4.21
N PRO A 19 -14.37 -19.60 3.02
CA PRO A 19 -13.95 -20.22 1.77
C PRO A 19 -12.46 -19.98 1.49
N VAL A 20 -11.85 -20.92 0.77
CA VAL A 20 -10.57 -20.69 0.09
C VAL A 20 -10.85 -19.72 -1.06
N THR A 21 -10.27 -18.54 -1.02
CA THR A 21 -10.44 -17.51 -2.07
C THR A 21 -9.26 -16.54 -2.04
N ALA A 22 -9.34 -15.46 -2.80
CA ALA A 22 -8.35 -14.40 -2.75
C ALA A 22 -8.49 -13.59 -1.45
N TYR A 23 -7.38 -13.43 -0.74
CA TYR A 23 -7.29 -12.54 0.42
C TYR A 23 -6.11 -11.59 0.27
N SER A 24 -6.29 -10.37 0.77
CA SER A 24 -5.23 -9.37 0.88
C SER A 24 -4.86 -9.14 2.34
N ILE A 25 -3.61 -8.80 2.54
CA ILE A 25 -3.06 -8.27 3.79
C ILE A 25 -2.54 -6.87 3.49
N ALA A 26 -3.01 -5.88 4.24
CA ALA A 26 -2.48 -4.52 4.20
C ALA A 26 -1.93 -4.14 5.58
N TYR A 27 -0.79 -3.45 5.61
CA TYR A 27 -0.19 -2.97 6.86
C TYR A 27 0.21 -1.48 6.79
N ASP A 28 0.23 -0.84 7.95
CA ASP A 28 0.85 0.46 8.20
C ASP A 28 1.69 0.36 9.47
N ILE A 29 2.86 1.01 9.50
CA ILE A 29 3.81 0.96 10.62
C ILE A 29 4.27 2.36 11.01
N PHE A 30 4.41 2.61 12.30
CA PHE A 30 5.03 3.82 12.83
C PHE A 30 6.52 3.85 12.46
N THR A 31 6.89 4.75 11.55
CA THR A 31 8.30 4.92 11.16
C THR A 31 9.13 5.40 12.35
N LEU A 32 8.62 6.37 13.11
CA LEU A 32 9.33 6.95 14.25
C LEU A 32 9.62 5.92 15.35
N ALA A 33 8.63 5.09 15.73
CA ALA A 33 8.79 4.06 16.75
C ALA A 33 9.82 2.98 16.35
N ASN A 34 10.12 2.83 15.06
CA ASN A 34 11.15 1.90 14.61
C ASN A 34 12.56 2.50 14.66
N GLU A 35 12.70 3.79 14.39
CA GLU A 35 14.00 4.45 14.18
C GLU A 35 14.54 5.15 15.43
N LEU A 36 13.68 5.58 16.36
CA LEU A 36 14.14 6.21 17.62
C LEU A 36 14.90 5.23 18.50
N ASP A 37 15.80 5.79 19.32
CA ASP A 37 16.52 5.05 20.35
C ASP A 37 15.60 4.48 21.43
N LEU A 38 16.06 3.38 22.04
CA LEU A 38 15.42 2.84 23.24
C LEU A 38 15.46 3.90 24.37
N PRO A 39 14.39 4.04 25.18
CA PRO A 39 13.18 3.21 25.23
C PRO A 39 12.03 3.68 24.32
N GLN A 40 12.24 4.72 23.52
CA GLN A 40 11.19 5.39 22.72
C GLN A 40 10.94 4.70 21.38
N GLY A 41 11.89 3.88 20.93
CA GLY A 41 11.78 3.07 19.73
C GLY A 41 12.72 1.87 19.75
N TRP A 42 13.06 1.36 18.56
CA TRP A 42 13.83 0.12 18.41
C TRP A 42 15.23 0.31 17.84
N ASN A 43 15.68 1.55 17.62
CA ASN A 43 16.93 1.92 16.95
C ASN A 43 17.24 1.02 15.75
N SER A 44 16.25 0.86 14.87
CA SER A 44 16.36 -0.05 13.75
C SER A 44 16.15 0.66 12.43
N PRO A 45 17.00 0.40 11.43
CA PRO A 45 16.74 0.82 10.06
C PRO A 45 15.38 0.32 9.57
N ARG A 46 14.56 1.22 9.03
CA ARG A 46 13.24 0.91 8.43
C ARG A 46 13.31 -0.20 7.38
N ALA A 47 14.40 -0.25 6.62
CA ALA A 47 14.64 -1.29 5.61
C ALA A 47 14.66 -2.71 6.19
N ASN A 48 15.04 -2.89 7.45
CA ASN A 48 15.09 -4.21 8.08
C ASN A 48 13.68 -4.74 8.38
N ILE A 49 12.81 -3.87 8.89
CA ILE A 49 11.41 -4.20 9.17
C ILE A 49 10.69 -4.61 7.88
N TYR A 50 10.81 -3.82 6.82
CA TYR A 50 10.16 -4.18 5.56
C TYR A 50 10.72 -5.46 4.94
N ARG A 51 12.01 -5.75 5.11
CA ARG A 51 12.59 -7.03 4.67
C ARG A 51 11.98 -8.21 5.41
N GLN A 52 11.75 -8.09 6.72
CA GLN A 52 11.14 -9.16 7.51
C GLN A 52 9.66 -9.34 7.18
N LEU A 53 8.89 -8.24 7.09
CA LEU A 53 7.50 -8.27 6.64
C LEU A 53 7.37 -8.95 5.27
N LYS A 54 8.18 -8.51 4.30
CA LYS A 54 8.26 -9.12 2.97
C LYS A 54 8.55 -10.61 3.06
N ARG A 55 9.53 -11.03 3.88
CA ARG A 55 9.87 -12.44 4.03
C ARG A 55 8.70 -13.27 4.56
N LEU A 56 8.03 -12.81 5.63
CA LEU A 56 6.92 -13.54 6.24
C LEU A 56 5.72 -13.66 5.29
N LEU A 57 5.41 -12.58 4.57
CA LEU A 57 4.34 -12.56 3.58
C LEU A 57 4.64 -13.48 2.39
N LEU A 58 5.88 -13.49 1.90
CA LEU A 58 6.33 -14.41 0.84
C LEU A 58 6.26 -15.87 1.29
N ILE A 59 6.65 -16.19 2.54
CA ILE A 59 6.53 -17.54 3.10
C ILE A 59 5.05 -17.97 3.17
N GLY A 60 4.15 -17.03 3.48
CA GLY A 60 2.70 -17.24 3.44
C GLY A 60 2.08 -17.34 2.04
N GLY A 61 2.89 -17.32 0.98
CA GLY A 61 2.42 -17.36 -0.41
C GLY A 61 1.80 -16.07 -0.92
N PHE A 62 1.94 -14.96 -0.17
CA PHE A 62 1.46 -13.67 -0.63
C PHE A 62 2.45 -13.03 -1.60
N THR A 63 1.91 -12.45 -2.66
CA THR A 63 2.64 -11.62 -3.62
C THR A 63 2.37 -10.15 -3.35
N ARG A 64 3.35 -9.29 -3.62
CA ARG A 64 3.20 -7.86 -3.40
C ARG A 64 2.36 -7.28 -4.54
N ASN A 65 1.25 -6.61 -4.20
CA ASN A 65 0.43 -5.90 -5.17
C ASN A 65 0.89 -4.44 -5.25
N GLN A 66 0.73 -3.67 -4.16
CA GLN A 66 1.14 -2.26 -4.11
C GLN A 66 1.65 -1.90 -2.72
N TYR A 67 2.86 -1.35 -2.62
CA TYR A 67 3.47 -0.89 -1.36
C TYR A 67 3.33 -1.86 -0.17
N SER A 68 2.38 -1.61 0.73
CA SER A 68 2.09 -2.39 1.93
C SER A 68 0.90 -3.34 1.79
N VAL A 69 0.36 -3.49 0.57
CA VAL A 69 -0.72 -4.40 0.21
C VAL A 69 -0.15 -5.64 -0.49
N TRP A 70 -0.54 -6.79 0.03
CA TRP A 70 -0.09 -8.11 -0.38
C TRP A 70 -1.30 -9.00 -0.63
N VAL A 71 -1.22 -9.88 -1.63
CA VAL A 71 -2.35 -10.70 -2.06
C VAL A 71 -1.94 -12.15 -2.25
N ASN A 72 -2.78 -13.07 -1.79
CA ASN A 72 -2.74 -14.46 -2.17
C ASN A 72 -4.10 -14.85 -2.77
N PRO A 73 -4.17 -15.26 -4.06
CA PRO A 73 -5.43 -15.54 -4.74
C PRO A 73 -6.09 -16.86 -4.30
N ASN A 74 -5.39 -17.70 -3.56
CA ASN A 74 -5.86 -19.04 -3.19
C ASN A 74 -5.41 -19.40 -1.77
N VAL A 75 -6.01 -18.73 -0.78
CA VAL A 75 -5.66 -18.92 0.64
C VAL A 75 -6.91 -18.97 1.50
N THR A 76 -6.81 -19.63 2.65
CA THR A 76 -7.84 -19.50 3.69
C THR A 76 -7.57 -18.25 4.52
N VAL A 77 -8.62 -17.65 5.07
CA VAL A 77 -8.47 -16.57 6.06
C VAL A 77 -7.63 -17.02 7.27
N LEU A 78 -7.69 -18.30 7.62
CA LEU A 78 -6.90 -18.90 8.69
C LEU A 78 -5.40 -18.81 8.43
N LEU A 79 -4.96 -19.16 7.22
CA LEU A 79 -3.55 -19.05 6.84
C LEU A 79 -3.14 -17.58 6.75
N ALA A 80 -3.99 -16.71 6.20
CA ALA A 80 -3.74 -15.26 6.20
C ALA A 80 -3.57 -14.71 7.64
N TRP A 81 -4.41 -15.15 8.58
CA TRP A 81 -4.34 -14.81 9.99
C TRP A 81 -3.05 -15.31 10.64
N ASN A 82 -2.65 -16.56 10.36
CA ASN A 82 -1.40 -17.12 10.89
C ASN A 82 -0.17 -16.34 10.40
N VAL A 83 -0.19 -15.85 9.16
CA VAL A 83 0.89 -14.98 8.64
C VAL A 83 0.95 -13.68 9.43
N LEU A 84 -0.18 -13.06 9.76
CA LEU A 84 -0.20 -11.88 10.62
C LEU A 84 0.28 -12.18 12.04
N TRP A 85 -0.11 -13.31 12.60
CA TRP A 85 0.33 -13.74 13.92
C TRP A 85 1.85 -13.95 13.97
N SER A 86 2.44 -14.46 12.88
CA SER A 86 3.90 -14.62 12.78
C SER A 86 4.69 -13.31 12.85
N LEU A 87 4.04 -12.15 12.71
CA LEU A 87 4.68 -10.85 12.90
C LEU A 87 5.09 -10.61 14.36
N GLU A 88 4.35 -11.13 15.33
CA GLU A 88 4.64 -10.97 16.76
C GLU A 88 5.98 -11.63 17.14
N THR A 89 6.27 -12.78 16.51
CA THR A 89 7.46 -13.58 16.78
C THR A 89 8.64 -13.22 15.85
N ALA A 90 8.46 -12.26 14.95
CA ALA A 90 9.51 -11.78 14.05
C ALA A 90 10.64 -11.10 14.86
N PRO A 91 11.93 -11.47 14.67
CA PRO A 91 13.01 -10.90 15.47
C PRO A 91 13.31 -9.42 15.18
N PRO A 92 13.56 -8.57 16.19
CA PRO A 92 13.40 -8.86 17.61
C PRO A 92 11.92 -9.02 17.97
N PRO A 93 11.55 -10.04 18.79
CA PRO A 93 10.16 -10.29 19.16
C PRO A 93 9.47 -9.02 19.66
N ASN A 94 8.17 -8.91 19.41
CA ASN A 94 7.32 -7.77 19.76
C ASN A 94 7.62 -6.44 19.05
N LYS A 95 8.67 -6.34 18.24
CA LYS A 95 8.95 -5.10 17.53
C LYS A 95 7.92 -4.78 16.46
N LEU A 96 7.56 -5.75 15.63
CA LEU A 96 6.54 -5.50 14.61
C LEU A 96 5.20 -5.22 15.28
N SER A 97 4.78 -6.02 16.26
CA SER A 97 3.51 -5.79 16.97
C SER A 97 3.44 -4.44 17.69
N SER A 98 4.54 -3.97 18.29
CA SER A 98 4.59 -2.64 18.96
C SER A 98 4.69 -1.45 17.99
N THR A 99 4.99 -1.68 16.71
CA THR A 99 5.16 -0.60 15.72
C THR A 99 4.11 -0.61 14.62
N VAL A 100 3.23 -1.61 14.59
CA VAL A 100 2.07 -1.63 13.69
C VAL A 100 1.09 -0.52 14.08
N LYS A 101 0.73 0.30 13.10
CA LYS A 101 -0.30 1.34 13.20
C LYS A 101 -1.66 0.83 12.73
N GLY A 102 -1.66 -0.04 11.72
CA GLY A 102 -2.86 -0.64 11.16
C GLY A 102 -2.54 -1.95 10.46
N LEU A 103 -3.46 -2.91 10.55
CA LEU A 103 -3.33 -4.22 9.94
C LEU A 103 -4.70 -4.71 9.51
N HIS A 104 -4.84 -5.08 8.25
CA HIS A 104 -6.13 -5.42 7.65
C HIS A 104 -6.00 -6.71 6.85
N ILE A 105 -6.99 -7.60 7.00
CA ILE A 105 -7.25 -8.70 6.06
C ILE A 105 -8.51 -8.34 5.29
N SER A 106 -8.49 -8.47 3.96
CA SER A 106 -9.70 -8.29 3.14
C SER A 106 -9.90 -9.46 2.21
N ARG A 107 -11.14 -9.97 2.17
CA ARG A 107 -11.57 -10.98 1.20
C ARG A 107 -11.81 -10.30 -0.14
N MET A 108 -11.31 -10.88 -1.22
CA MET A 108 -11.48 -10.38 -2.59
C MET A 108 -12.24 -11.43 -3.40
N ASP A 109 -13.57 -11.35 -3.37
CA ASP A 109 -14.42 -12.33 -4.06
C ASP A 109 -14.31 -12.26 -5.59
N GLN A 110 -13.89 -11.10 -6.11
CA GLN A 110 -13.60 -10.89 -7.53
C GLN A 110 -12.18 -10.34 -7.63
N PHE A 111 -11.24 -11.18 -8.06
CA PHE A 111 -9.85 -10.76 -8.30
C PHE A 111 -9.73 -10.02 -9.64
N ALA A 112 -10.54 -8.97 -9.82
CA ALA A 112 -10.46 -8.04 -10.93
C ALA A 112 -9.69 -6.80 -10.44
N LEU A 113 -8.37 -6.91 -10.35
CA LEU A 113 -7.52 -5.76 -10.04
C LEU A 113 -7.57 -4.81 -11.23
N MET A 114 -8.27 -3.69 -11.07
CA MET A 114 -8.24 -2.61 -12.05
C MET A 114 -7.00 -1.75 -11.77
N ASP A 115 -5.94 -1.97 -12.52
CA ASP A 115 -4.78 -1.07 -12.50
C ASP A 115 -5.09 0.17 -13.34
N VAL A 116 -5.43 1.25 -12.64
CA VAL A 116 -5.80 2.52 -13.25
C VAL A 116 -4.63 3.50 -13.29
N THR A 117 -3.41 3.06 -12.96
CA THR A 117 -2.25 3.94 -12.83
C THR A 117 -1.92 4.66 -14.14
N ALA A 118 -2.11 4.00 -15.28
CA ALA A 118 -1.91 4.60 -16.60
C ALA A 118 -3.09 5.50 -17.01
N ASP A 119 -4.30 5.18 -16.53
CA ASP A 119 -5.53 5.86 -16.92
C ASP A 119 -5.82 7.09 -16.06
N VAL A 120 -5.27 7.12 -14.84
CA VAL A 120 -5.59 8.12 -13.82
C VAL A 120 -4.31 8.77 -13.30
N GLN A 121 -4.19 10.08 -13.49
CA GLN A 121 -3.20 10.90 -12.80
C GLN A 121 -3.81 11.50 -11.54
N ILE A 122 -3.37 10.98 -10.39
CA ILE A 122 -3.64 11.58 -9.08
C ILE A 122 -2.49 12.51 -8.76
N GLY A 123 -2.73 13.81 -8.90
CA GLY A 123 -1.73 14.81 -8.58
C GLY A 123 -0.76 15.05 -9.73
N GLY A 124 -0.76 16.30 -10.16
CA GLY A 124 0.30 16.96 -10.89
C GLY A 124 0.35 18.38 -10.33
N ALA A 125 1.39 19.13 -10.63
CA ALA A 125 1.66 20.37 -9.92
C ALA A 125 0.51 21.40 -10.00
N ASN A 126 -0.48 21.26 -10.90
CA ASN A 126 -1.70 22.08 -10.97
C ASN A 126 -3.02 21.31 -11.06
N VAL A 127 -3.10 20.04 -10.65
CA VAL A 127 -4.34 19.25 -10.83
C VAL A 127 -5.05 19.05 -9.49
N PRO A 128 -6.03 19.90 -9.13
CA PRO A 128 -6.77 19.76 -7.86
C PRO A 128 -7.72 18.56 -7.87
N ASN A 129 -7.98 18.00 -9.06
CA ASN A 129 -8.90 16.90 -9.27
C ASN A 129 -8.16 15.70 -9.86
N ILE A 130 -8.71 14.50 -9.67
CA ILE A 130 -8.30 13.32 -10.42
C ILE A 130 -8.58 13.59 -11.91
N ARG A 131 -7.55 13.53 -12.77
CA ARG A 131 -7.70 13.63 -14.24
C ARG A 131 -7.36 12.31 -14.90
N GLY A 132 -8.09 12.00 -15.95
CA GLY A 132 -8.02 10.75 -16.68
C GLY A 132 -9.41 10.38 -17.17
N PRO A 133 -9.55 9.61 -18.27
CA PRO A 133 -10.81 8.95 -18.56
C PRO A 133 -11.22 8.13 -17.32
N VAL A 134 -12.53 7.98 -17.10
CA VAL A 134 -13.01 6.92 -16.19
C VAL A 134 -12.28 5.63 -16.63
N PRO A 135 -11.63 4.91 -15.70
CA PRO A 135 -10.88 3.71 -16.05
C PRO A 135 -11.69 2.83 -16.99
N ARG A 136 -11.06 2.31 -18.03
CA ARG A 136 -11.77 1.63 -19.13
C ARG A 136 -12.69 0.51 -18.62
N ASP A 137 -12.32 -0.12 -17.50
CA ASP A 137 -13.04 -1.22 -16.86
C ASP A 137 -14.24 -0.76 -16.00
N LEU A 138 -14.41 0.56 -15.85
CA LEU A 138 -15.51 1.23 -15.15
C LEU A 138 -16.45 2.01 -16.09
N VAL A 139 -16.17 2.04 -17.39
CA VAL A 139 -17.05 2.69 -18.39
C VAL A 139 -17.93 1.66 -19.08
N PRO A 140 -19.26 1.70 -18.90
CA PRO A 140 -20.19 1.07 -19.84
C PRO A 140 -20.05 1.79 -21.19
N GLN A 141 -19.54 1.11 -22.21
CA GLN A 141 -19.27 1.77 -23.51
C GLN A 141 -20.53 2.36 -24.18
N PRO A 142 -20.42 3.43 -25.01
CA PRO A 142 -19.31 4.39 -25.13
C PRO A 142 -19.79 5.84 -24.85
N LEU A 143 -19.09 6.54 -23.94
CA LEU A 143 -19.19 7.99 -23.76
C LEU A 143 -17.91 8.65 -24.28
N ALA A 144 -18.09 9.75 -25.01
CA ALA A 144 -17.03 10.50 -25.68
C ALA A 144 -15.96 10.99 -24.69
N LEU A 145 -14.69 10.79 -25.04
CA LEU A 145 -13.54 11.28 -24.30
C LEU A 145 -13.53 12.82 -24.28
N GLN A 146 -13.36 13.42 -23.10
CA GLN A 146 -12.99 14.84 -23.01
C GLN A 146 -11.54 15.03 -23.47
N PRO A 147 -11.23 16.10 -24.22
CA PRO A 147 -9.86 16.39 -24.63
C PRO A 147 -8.95 16.71 -23.42
N PRO A 148 -7.65 16.40 -23.52
CA PRO A 148 -6.70 16.65 -22.43
C PRO A 148 -6.55 18.15 -22.12
N ALA A 149 -6.09 18.41 -20.89
CA ALA A 149 -5.66 19.73 -20.40
C ALA A 149 -4.75 20.46 -21.39
N GLY A 150 -4.93 21.77 -21.55
CA GLY A 150 -4.07 22.59 -22.39
C GLY A 150 -2.85 23.14 -21.63
N PRO A 151 -1.87 23.73 -22.32
CA PRO A 151 -0.84 24.52 -21.66
C PRO A 151 -1.43 25.76 -20.97
N ILE A 152 -0.82 26.21 -19.87
CA ILE A 152 -1.22 27.44 -19.17
C ILE A 152 -1.12 28.62 -20.16
N PRO A 153 -2.17 29.47 -20.28
CA PRO A 153 -2.11 30.65 -21.13
C PRO A 153 -0.88 31.50 -20.80
N PRO A 154 -0.10 31.98 -21.79
CA PRO A 154 1.20 32.63 -21.57
C PRO A 154 1.19 33.89 -20.71
N ASN A 155 0.01 34.48 -20.43
CA ASN A 155 -0.15 35.71 -19.65
C ASN A 155 -0.85 35.53 -18.29
N ALA A 156 -1.14 34.30 -17.85
CA ALA A 156 -1.66 34.07 -16.50
C ALA A 156 -0.57 34.35 -15.44
N ALA A 157 -0.94 34.99 -14.32
CA ALA A 157 -0.05 35.11 -13.17
C ALA A 157 0.28 33.70 -12.65
N PHE A 158 1.57 33.35 -12.62
CA PHE A 158 2.01 32.07 -12.09
C PHE A 158 2.36 32.24 -10.60
N ALA A 159 1.60 31.57 -9.75
CA ALA A 159 1.97 31.34 -8.36
C ALA A 159 2.31 29.86 -8.19
N ARG A 160 3.43 29.57 -7.53
CA ARG A 160 3.76 28.19 -7.15
C ARG A 160 2.61 27.62 -6.31
N PRO A 161 2.16 26.40 -6.56
CA PRO A 161 1.07 25.80 -5.80
C PRO A 161 1.39 25.72 -4.31
N VAL A 162 0.35 25.87 -3.49
CA VAL A 162 0.44 25.79 -2.03
C VAL A 162 1.06 24.45 -1.63
N HIS A 163 1.90 24.46 -0.60
CA HIS A 163 2.64 23.29 -0.09
C HIS A 163 3.68 22.67 -1.04
N THR A 164 4.03 23.33 -2.15
CA THR A 164 5.16 22.92 -3.00
C THR A 164 6.47 23.54 -2.51
N ARG A 165 7.48 22.71 -2.21
CA ARG A 165 8.82 23.16 -1.79
C ARG A 165 9.49 23.95 -2.93
N PRO A 166 10.18 25.07 -2.66
CA PRO A 166 10.92 25.81 -3.69
C PRO A 166 12.03 24.94 -4.32
N SER A 167 12.05 24.90 -5.64
CA SER A 167 13.13 24.33 -6.46
C SER A 167 13.15 25.01 -7.84
N PRO A 168 14.25 24.95 -8.62
CA PRO A 168 14.27 25.48 -9.98
C PRO A 168 13.13 24.92 -10.84
N ALA A 169 12.87 23.61 -10.77
CA ALA A 169 11.77 22.97 -11.48
C ALA A 169 10.39 23.45 -10.98
N ALA A 170 10.22 23.65 -9.67
CA ALA A 170 8.96 24.12 -9.08
C ALA A 170 8.72 25.63 -9.27
N ASN A 171 9.71 26.36 -9.80
CA ASN A 171 9.57 27.78 -10.14
C ASN A 171 9.48 27.99 -11.66
N ASP A 172 9.69 26.94 -12.46
CA ASP A 172 9.54 26.99 -13.91
C ASP A 172 8.09 26.69 -14.29
N ARG A 173 7.39 27.74 -14.73
CA ARG A 173 6.01 27.70 -15.22
C ARG A 173 5.74 26.60 -16.24
N ASN A 174 6.70 26.28 -17.10
CA ASN A 174 6.50 25.34 -18.20
C ASN A 174 6.36 23.89 -17.71
N ASN A 175 6.72 23.62 -16.45
CA ASN A 175 6.52 22.31 -15.82
C ASN A 175 5.07 22.10 -15.35
N TYR A 176 4.16 23.02 -15.66
CA TYR A 176 2.79 23.02 -15.17
C TYR A 176 1.77 23.09 -16.32
N TYR A 177 0.71 22.27 -16.25
CA TYR A 177 -0.40 22.19 -17.22
C TYR A 177 -1.72 22.70 -16.58
N GLN A 178 -2.69 23.20 -17.35
CA GLN A 178 -4.02 23.63 -16.86
C GLN A 178 -5.17 22.98 -17.63
#